data_AF-A0A2N2NGE7-F1
#
_entry.id   AF-A0A2N2NGE7-F1
#
_cell.length_a   1.000
_cell.length_b   1.000
_cell.length_c   1.000
_cell.angle_alpha   90.00
_cell.angle_beta   90.00
_cell.angle_gamma   90.00
#
_symmetry.space_group_name_H-M   'P 1'
#
loop_
_entity.id
_entity.type
_entity.pdbx_description
1 polymer ?
#
loop_
_entity_poly.entity_id
_entity_poly.type
_entity_poly.pdbx_seq_one_letter_code
_entity_poly.pdbx_strand_id
1 'polypeptide(L)'
;MYEAVCPACGEDIKFEEDLQVGQNTVCPRCQELLAVVMTDPLIFDLYTFANAAPQWFDSEKQEAAKKHERKNKHRHDEIDEVDDELYWRKSNKKIRNKTRLDW
;
A
#
# COMPACT_ATOMS: atom_id res chain seq x y z
N MET A 1 1.24 -23.06 38.94
CA MET A 1 0.11 -22.57 38.12
C MET A 1 0.41 -21.12 37.85
N TYR A 2 0.74 -20.78 36.60
CA TYR A 2 1.08 -19.42 36.23
C TYR A 2 -0.17 -18.74 35.66
N GLU A 3 -0.47 -17.56 36.17
CA GLU A 3 -1.59 -16.73 35.72
C GLU A 3 -1.02 -15.56 34.93
N ALA A 4 -1.53 -15.36 33.72
CA ALA A 4 -1.13 -14.25 32.87
C ALA A 4 -2.30 -13.79 32.01
N VAL A 5 -2.31 -12.50 31.72
CA VAL A 5 -3.35 -11.85 30.95
C VAL A 5 -3.00 -11.91 29.47
N CYS A 6 -3.97 -12.33 28.65
CA CYS A 6 -3.82 -12.25 27.20
C CYS A 6 -3.79 -10.80 26.72
N PRO A 7 -2.77 -10.34 25.97
CA PRO A 7 -2.75 -8.99 25.42
C PRO A 7 -3.83 -8.75 24.34
N ALA A 8 -4.38 -9.81 23.75
CA ALA A 8 -5.37 -9.72 22.68
C ALA A 8 -6.82 -9.62 23.20
N CYS A 9 -7.21 -10.47 24.15
CA CYS A 9 -8.59 -10.50 24.69
C CYS A 9 -8.73 -9.93 26.10
N GLY A 10 -7.63 -9.74 26.84
CA GLY A 10 -7.66 -9.25 28.21
C GLY A 10 -8.16 -10.27 29.24
N GLU A 11 -8.32 -11.55 28.87
CA GLU A 11 -8.72 -12.61 29.79
C GLU A 11 -7.51 -13.27 30.48
N ASP A 12 -7.71 -13.74 31.70
CA ASP A 12 -6.72 -14.52 32.46
C ASP A 12 -6.59 -15.93 31.88
N ILE A 13 -5.38 -16.28 31.45
CA ILE A 13 -5.03 -17.60 30.97
C ILE A 13 -4.22 -18.31 32.07
N LYS A 14 -4.57 -19.58 32.32
CA LYS A 14 -3.86 -20.46 33.24
C LYS A 14 -3.01 -21.43 32.46
N PHE A 15 -1.72 -21.49 32.78
CA PHE A 15 -0.80 -22.47 32.22
C PHE A 15 -0.35 -23.47 33.29
N GLU A 16 -0.43 -24.75 32.95
CA GLU A 16 0.05 -25.87 33.78
C GLU A 16 1.51 -26.21 33.49
N GLU A 17 2.01 -25.87 32.31
CA GLU A 17 3.38 -26.15 31.86
C GLU A 17 4.34 -24.97 32.14
N ASP A 18 5.61 -25.28 32.38
CA ASP A 18 6.67 -24.28 32.49
C ASP A 18 6.96 -23.69 31.10
N LEU A 19 6.45 -22.49 30.87
CA LEU A 19 6.68 -21.73 29.65
C LEU A 19 8.09 -21.15 29.63
N GLN A 20 8.74 -21.21 28.48
CA GLN A 20 10.07 -20.61 28.29
C GLN A 20 10.00 -19.36 27.41
N VAL A 21 10.82 -18.36 27.73
CA VAL A 21 10.95 -17.15 26.91
C VAL A 21 11.29 -17.53 25.46
N GLY A 22 10.55 -16.96 24.51
CA GLY A 22 10.67 -17.25 23.08
C GLY A 22 9.82 -18.43 22.59
N GLN A 23 9.07 -19.11 23.46
CA GLN A 23 8.06 -20.07 23.01
C GLN A 23 6.82 -19.35 22.48
N ASN A 24 6.20 -19.99 21.48
CA ASN A 24 4.93 -19.56 20.92
C ASN A 24 3.82 -20.41 21.52
N THR A 25 2.79 -19.76 22.03
CA THR A 25 1.58 -20.41 22.53
C THR A 25 0.35 -19.81 21.88
N VAL A 26 -0.75 -20.54 21.88
CA VAL A 26 -2.03 -20.06 21.35
C VAL A 26 -2.96 -19.82 22.52
N CYS A 27 -3.62 -18.66 22.53
CA CYS A 27 -4.64 -18.38 23.53
C CYS A 27 -5.85 -19.32 23.32
N PRO A 28 -6.33 -20.04 24.36
CA PRO A 28 -7.49 -20.92 24.22
C PRO A 28 -8.82 -20.16 24.02
N ARG A 29 -8.82 -18.83 24.24
CA ARG A 29 -10.02 -17.98 24.19
C ARG A 29 -10.19 -17.30 22.83
N CYS A 30 -9.17 -16.54 22.40
CA CYS A 30 -9.21 -15.81 21.13
C CYS A 30 -8.50 -16.54 19.98
N GLN A 31 -7.83 -17.66 20.24
CA GLN A 31 -7.03 -18.39 19.24
C GLN A 31 -5.89 -17.58 18.63
N GLU A 32 -5.51 -16.47 19.26
CA GLU A 32 -4.41 -15.62 18.82
C GLU A 32 -3.06 -16.24 19.21
N LEU A 33 -2.07 -16.04 18.35
CA LEU A 33 -0.71 -16.54 18.55
C LEU A 33 0.07 -15.56 19.43
N LEU A 34 0.52 -16.05 20.58
CA LEU A 34 1.23 -15.28 21.60
C LEU A 34 2.68 -15.75 21.70
N ALA A 35 3.58 -14.81 21.96
CA ALA A 35 4.98 -15.08 22.26
C ALA A 35 5.24 -14.83 23.75
N VAL A 36 5.92 -15.75 24.42
CA VAL A 36 6.38 -15.56 25.80
C VAL A 36 7.58 -14.61 25.78
N VAL A 37 7.45 -13.43 26.36
CA VAL A 37 8.54 -12.42 26.42
C VAL A 37 9.28 -12.50 27.74
N MET A 38 8.56 -12.74 28.84
CA MET A 38 9.12 -12.86 30.19
C MET A 38 8.37 -13.93 30.98
N THR A 39 9.05 -14.56 31.94
CA THR A 39 8.50 -15.67 32.74
C THR A 39 8.38 -15.35 34.24
N ASP A 40 8.84 -14.19 34.69
CA ASP A 40 8.71 -13.70 36.07
C ASP A 40 8.75 -12.16 36.14
N PRO A 41 7.60 -11.46 36.01
CA PRO A 41 6.23 -11.97 35.81
C PRO A 41 6.01 -12.51 34.39
N LEU A 42 5.02 -13.41 34.23
CA LEU A 42 4.68 -14.00 32.94
C LEU A 42 4.02 -12.95 32.04
N ILE A 43 4.71 -12.56 30.97
CA ILE A 43 4.26 -11.54 30.01
C ILE A 43 4.24 -12.14 28.60
N PHE A 44 3.11 -11.95 27.92
CA PHE A 44 2.92 -12.31 26.52
C PHE A 44 2.90 -11.07 25.63
N ASP A 45 3.40 -11.24 24.42
CA ASP A 45 3.23 -10.28 23.33
C ASP A 45 2.52 -10.95 22.15
N LEU A 46 1.86 -10.15 21.32
CA LEU A 46 1.24 -10.63 20.09
C LEU A 46 2.32 -11.05 19.11
N TYR A 47 2.24 -12.28 18.61
CA TYR A 47 3.22 -12.77 17.64
C TYR A 47 2.98 -12.09 16.29
N THR A 48 3.69 -11.00 16.02
CA THR A 48 3.73 -10.41 14.69
C THR A 48 4.71 -11.20 13.85
N PHE A 49 4.22 -11.87 12.80
CA PHE A 49 5.10 -12.40 11.77
C PHE A 49 5.97 -11.26 11.25
N ALA A 50 7.29 -11.45 11.21
CA ALA A 50 8.25 -10.53 10.61
C ALA A 50 8.01 -10.28 9.09
N ASN A 51 6.94 -10.84 8.53
CA ASN A 51 6.40 -10.59 7.19
C ASN A 51 5.33 -9.49 7.14
N ALA A 52 5.18 -8.66 8.18
CA ALA A 52 4.64 -7.33 7.96
C ALA A 52 5.63 -6.62 7.01
N ALA A 53 5.33 -6.68 5.71
CA ALA A 53 6.13 -6.02 4.68
C ALA A 53 6.48 -4.62 5.20
N PRO A 54 7.75 -4.22 5.18
CA PRO A 54 8.14 -2.95 5.73
C PRO A 54 7.28 -1.86 5.09
N GLN A 55 6.47 -1.18 5.89
CA GLN A 55 5.47 -0.22 5.42
C GLN A 55 6.10 0.91 4.57
N TRP A 56 7.42 1.10 4.68
CA TRP A 56 8.21 2.03 3.87
C TRP A 56 8.36 1.61 2.40
N PHE A 57 8.24 0.32 2.08
CA PHE A 57 8.40 -0.17 0.70
C PHE A 57 7.19 0.20 -0.19
N ASP A 58 6.01 0.39 0.40
CA ASP A 58 4.81 0.76 -0.34
C ASP A 58 4.76 2.23 -0.74
N SER A 59 5.28 3.14 0.11
CA SER A 59 5.24 4.58 -0.20
C SER A 59 6.15 4.96 -1.37
N GLU A 60 7.38 4.45 -1.39
CA GLU A 60 8.35 4.76 -2.45
C GLU A 60 7.92 4.19 -3.81
N LYS A 61 7.37 2.97 -3.82
CA LYS A 61 6.85 2.33 -5.03
C LYS A 61 5.61 3.04 -5.57
N GLN A 62 4.71 3.50 -4.69
CA GLN A 62 3.54 4.29 -5.09
C GLN A 62 3.93 5.66 -5.64
N GLU A 63 4.94 6.31 -5.07
CA GLU A 63 5.41 7.60 -5.55
C GLU A 63 6.11 7.50 -6.91
N ALA A 64 6.91 6.45 -7.12
CA ALA A 64 7.51 6.14 -8.42
C ALA A 64 6.44 5.86 -9.50
N ALA A 65 5.39 5.11 -9.16
CA ALA A 65 4.27 4.85 -10.06
C ALA A 65 3.53 6.14 -10.45
N LYS A 66 3.22 7.01 -9.48
CA LYS A 66 2.59 8.32 -9.72
C LYS A 66 3.44 9.22 -10.61
N LYS A 67 4.76 9.20 -10.44
CA LYS A 67 5.69 9.99 -11.27
C LYS A 67 5.68 9.52 -12.73
N HIS A 68 5.63 8.21 -12.96
CA HIS A 68 5.56 7.66 -14.31
C HIS A 68 4.21 7.97 -14.98
N GLU A 69 3.11 7.88 -14.23
CA GLU A 69 1.76 8.24 -14.73
C GLU A 69 1.66 9.72 -15.14
N ARG A 70 2.13 10.64 -14.28
CA ARG A 70 2.14 12.08 -14.58
C ARG A 70 2.93 12.41 -15.84
N LYS A 71 4.07 11.73 -16.05
CA LYS A 71 4.91 11.93 -17.22
C LYS A 71 4.28 11.38 -18.50
N ASN A 72 3.54 10.28 -18.41
CA ASN A 72 2.85 9.70 -19.55
C ASN A 72 1.64 10.57 -19.97
N LYS A 73 0.89 11.11 -19.01
CA LYS A 73 -0.22 12.02 -19.28
C LYS A 73 0.22 13.30 -19.99
N HIS A 74 1.27 13.97 -19.49
CA HIS A 74 1.78 15.21 -20.11
C HIS A 74 2.21 14.99 -21.56
N ARG A 75 2.84 13.85 -21.87
CA ARG A 75 3.23 13.53 -23.24
C ARG A 75 2.04 13.31 -24.16
N HIS A 76 0.92 12.81 -23.65
CA HIS A 76 -0.26 12.58 -24.48
C HIS A 76 -0.98 13.89 -24.78
N ASP A 77 -1.15 14.76 -23.77
CA ASP A 77 -1.77 16.09 -23.92
C ASP A 77 -0.99 16.96 -24.93
N GLU A 78 0.36 16.92 -24.91
CA GLU A 78 1.19 17.65 -25.89
C GLU A 78 1.03 17.14 -27.33
N ILE A 79 0.74 15.85 -27.52
CA ILE A 79 0.56 15.27 -28.86
C ILE A 79 -0.81 15.67 -29.42
N ASP A 80 -1.85 15.65 -28.59
CA ASP A 80 -3.21 16.01 -29.00
C ASP A 80 -3.31 17.51 -29.35
N GLU A 81 -2.69 18.42 -28.57
CA GLU A 81 -2.65 19.86 -28.90
C GLU A 81 -1.94 20.15 -30.24
N VAL A 82 -0.86 19.42 -30.55
CA VAL A 82 -0.11 19.58 -31.79
C VAL A 82 -0.90 19.07 -33.00
N ASP A 83 -1.64 17.97 -32.87
CA ASP A 83 -2.47 17.43 -33.95
C ASP A 83 -3.67 18.36 -34.23
N ASP A 84 -4.31 18.89 -33.19
CA ASP A 84 -5.40 19.86 -33.31
C ASP A 84 -4.93 21.17 -33.98
N GLU A 85 -3.74 21.66 -33.65
CA GLU A 85 -3.18 22.87 -34.29
C GLU A 85 -2.86 22.62 -35.78
N LEU A 86 -2.34 21.44 -36.12
CA LEU A 86 -2.08 21.01 -37.50
C LEU A 86 -3.38 20.84 -38.31
N TYR A 87 -4.41 20.28 -37.69
CA TYR A 87 -5.73 20.12 -38.28
C TYR A 87 -6.37 21.47 -38.57
N TRP A 88 -6.36 22.40 -37.60
CA TRP A 88 -6.86 23.76 -37.78
C TRP A 88 -6.12 24.56 -38.84
N ARG A 89 -4.79 24.46 -38.90
CA ARG A 89 -4.00 25.13 -39.95
C ARG A 89 -4.29 24.59 -41.34
N LYS A 90 -4.53 23.28 -41.49
CA LYS A 90 -4.87 22.65 -42.77
C LYS A 90 -6.29 23.01 -43.22
N SER A 91 -7.27 23.06 -42.32
CA SER A 91 -8.65 23.42 -42.67
C SER A 91 -8.78 24.89 -43.10
N ASN A 92 -8.07 25.81 -42.42
CA ASN A 92 -8.06 27.23 -42.76
C ASN A 92 -7.42 27.53 -44.13
N LYS A 93 -6.39 26.79 -44.54
CA LYS A 93 -5.80 26.91 -45.89
C LYS A 93 -6.75 26.48 -47.01
N LYS A 94 -7.58 25.45 -46.78
CA LYS A 94 -8.55 24.98 -47.78
C LYS A 94 -9.70 25.97 -48.00
N ILE A 95 -10.11 26.70 -46.96
CA ILE A 95 -11.15 27.73 -47.04
C ILE A 95 -10.66 28.93 -47.84
N ARG A 96 -9.41 29.35 -47.65
CA ARG A 96 -8.83 30.54 -48.28
C ARG A 96 -8.59 30.40 -49.79
N ASN A 97 -8.44 29.18 -50.30
CA ASN A 97 -8.29 28.91 -51.75
C ASN A 97 -9.64 28.76 -52.48
N LYS A 98 -10.77 28.57 -51.77
CA LYS A 98 -12.10 28.41 -52.39
C LYS A 98 -12.77 29.76 -52.72
N THR A 99 -12.32 30.85 -52.11
CA THR A 99 -12.84 32.21 -52.33
C THR A 99 -12.07 33.02 -53.38
N ARG A 100 -11.06 32.44 -54.03
CA ARG A 100 -10.29 33.07 -55.11
C ARG A 100 -10.70 32.51 -56.48
N LEU A 101 -11.99 32.58 -56.79
CA LEU A 101 -12.48 32.53 -58.16
C LEU A 101 -12.50 33.98 -58.65
N ASP A 102 -11.42 34.36 -59.34
CA ASP A 102 -11.31 35.59 -60.13
C ASP A 102 -12.49 35.66 -61.13
N TRP A 103 -13.18 36.80 -61.16
CA TRP A 103 -14.07 37.23 -62.25
C TRP A 103 -13.25 37.95 -63.31
#